data_AF-A0A2N5CQB1-F1
#
_entry.id   AF-A0A2N5CQB1-F1
#
_cell.length_a   1.000
_cell.length_b   1.000
_cell.length_c   1.000
_cell.angle_alpha   90.00
_cell.angle_beta   90.00
_cell.angle_gamma   90.00
#
_symmetry.space_group_name_H-M   'P 1'
#
loop_
_entity.id
_entity.type
_entity.pdbx_description
1 polymer ?
#
loop_
_entity_poly.entity_id
_entity_poly.type
_entity_poly.pdbx_seq_one_letter_code
_entity_poly.pdbx_strand_id
1 'polypeptide(L)'
;MPRVPSVPVAKPGRPHRRAVEKLTRHTCTDVVDGKSVVRTLYFTFQGGPRALRSKVTFVDADQVPAFEGNEGWFLMELVLAKPWSYWRAISPAAPPS
;
A
#
# COMPACT_ATOMS: atom_id res chain seq x y z
N MET A 1 -18.28 -46.38 -19.20
CA MET A 1 -17.57 -45.16 -19.63
C MET A 1 -16.76 -44.62 -18.45
N PRO A 2 -15.42 -44.66 -18.44
CA PRO A 2 -14.65 -44.09 -17.34
C PRO A 2 -14.64 -42.55 -17.44
N ARG A 3 -14.85 -41.89 -16.30
CA ARG A 3 -14.87 -40.43 -16.18
C ARG A 3 -13.44 -39.91 -16.13
N VAL A 4 -13.03 -39.12 -17.13
CA VAL A 4 -11.72 -38.48 -17.15
C VAL A 4 -11.65 -37.44 -16.01
N PRO A 5 -10.60 -37.43 -15.17
CA PRO A 5 -10.43 -36.38 -14.18
C PRO A 5 -10.13 -35.06 -14.89
N SER A 6 -10.94 -34.03 -14.64
CA SER A 6 -10.68 -32.68 -15.14
C SER A 6 -9.46 -32.11 -14.41
N VAL A 7 -8.38 -31.85 -15.14
CA VAL A 7 -7.23 -31.10 -14.61
C VAL A 7 -7.72 -29.70 -14.22
N PRO A 8 -7.52 -29.23 -12.98
CA PRO A 8 -7.90 -27.88 -12.61
C PRO A 8 -7.06 -26.89 -13.43
N VAL A 9 -7.72 -26.11 -14.28
CA VAL A 9 -7.12 -24.98 -14.99
C VAL A 9 -6.48 -24.06 -13.97
N ALA A 10 -5.16 -23.88 -14.06
CA ALA A 10 -4.44 -22.94 -13.21
C ALA A 10 -5.06 -21.55 -13.39
N LYS A 11 -5.61 -20.99 -12.32
CA LYS A 11 -6.11 -19.61 -12.34
C LYS A 11 -4.94 -18.71 -12.72
N PRO A 12 -5.08 -17.80 -13.70
CA PRO A 12 -4.02 -16.84 -14.00
C PRO A 12 -3.64 -16.13 -12.70
N GLY A 13 -2.34 -16.07 -12.41
CA GLY A 13 -1.81 -15.40 -11.23
C GLY A 13 -2.43 -13.99 -11.13
N ARG A 14 -2.77 -13.55 -9.91
CA ARG A 14 -3.38 -12.23 -9.73
C ARG A 14 -2.46 -11.18 -10.37
N PRO A 15 -2.97 -10.33 -11.27
CA PRO A 15 -2.15 -9.35 -11.95
C PRO A 15 -1.48 -8.45 -10.92
N HIS A 16 -0.18 -8.28 -11.10
CA HIS A 16 0.62 -7.32 -10.37
C HIS A 16 0.05 -5.92 -10.60
N ARG A 17 -0.29 -5.19 -9.53
CA ARG A 17 -0.92 -3.86 -9.63
C ARG A 17 0.10 -2.79 -9.24
N ARG A 18 0.26 -1.81 -10.12
CA ARG A 18 1.01 -0.57 -9.85
C ARG A 18 0.11 0.63 -10.13
N ALA A 19 0.30 1.71 -9.35
CA ALA A 19 -0.47 2.94 -9.49
C ALA A 19 0.33 4.12 -8.93
N VAL A 20 0.17 5.30 -9.53
CA VAL A 20 0.68 6.55 -8.93
C VAL A 20 -0.37 7.07 -7.98
N GLU A 21 -0.03 7.19 -6.70
CA GLU A 21 -0.97 7.56 -5.64
C GLU A 21 -0.37 8.68 -4.78
N LYS A 22 -1.23 9.55 -4.27
CA LYS A 22 -0.83 10.58 -3.30
C LYS A 22 -0.91 9.97 -1.90
N LEU A 23 0.24 9.84 -1.24
CA LEU A 23 0.34 9.41 0.15
C LEU A 23 0.19 10.60 1.09
N THR A 24 -0.60 10.43 2.14
CA THR A 24 -0.72 11.35 3.29
C THR A 24 -0.10 10.68 4.52
N ARG A 25 0.83 11.36 5.18
CA ARG A 25 1.55 10.92 6.37
C ARG A 25 0.71 11.18 7.61
N HIS A 26 0.59 10.16 8.46
CA HIS A 26 0.01 10.28 9.80
C HIS A 26 1.10 10.13 10.84
N THR A 27 1.24 11.15 11.69
CA THR A 27 2.26 11.21 12.73
C THR A 27 1.62 11.24 14.11
N CYS A 28 2.37 10.81 15.11
CA CYS A 28 2.04 10.99 16.52
C CYS A 28 3.21 11.67 17.23
N THR A 29 2.90 12.55 18.17
CA THR A 29 3.89 13.10 19.11
C THR A 29 3.91 12.21 20.34
N ASP A 30 5.08 11.62 20.60
CA ASP A 30 5.34 10.75 21.74
C ASP A 30 6.30 11.44 22.72
N VAL A 31 6.38 10.96 23.96
CA VAL A 31 7.33 11.46 24.96
C VAL A 31 8.28 10.33 25.34
N VAL A 32 9.54 10.46 24.94
CA VAL A 32 10.60 9.48 25.22
C VAL A 32 11.66 10.17 26.07
N ASP A 33 11.93 9.64 27.27
CA ASP A 33 12.89 10.21 28.23
C ASP A 33 12.64 11.70 28.54
N GLY A 34 11.37 12.09 28.65
CA GLY A 34 10.96 13.47 28.90
C GLY A 34 11.11 14.42 27.71
N LYS A 35 11.50 13.93 26.53
CA LYS A 35 11.60 14.71 25.29
C LYS A 35 10.47 14.35 24.33
N SER A 36 9.83 15.37 23.76
CA SER A 36 8.83 15.17 22.71
C SER A 36 9.50 14.72 21.41
N VAL A 37 9.06 13.58 20.87
CA VAL A 37 9.56 12.98 19.62
C VAL A 37 8.38 12.75 18.69
N VAL A 38 8.46 13.26 17.45
CA VAL A 38 7.45 13.01 16.42
C VAL A 38 7.81 11.72 15.70
N ARG A 39 6.86 10.78 15.66
CA ARG A 39 6.99 9.48 14.97
C ARG A 39 5.97 9.39 13.84
N THR A 40 6.39 8.83 12.71
CA THR A 40 5.45 8.47 11.64
C THR A 40 4.82 7.13 11.98
N LEU A 41 3.48 7.07 12.00
CA LEU A 41 2.74 5.85 12.28
C LEU A 41 2.50 5.05 10.99
N TYR A 42 1.87 5.69 10.00
CA TYR A 42 1.51 5.08 8.73
C TYR A 42 1.20 6.16 7.69
N PHE A 43 1.01 5.72 6.46
CA PHE A 43 0.54 6.54 5.35
C PHE A 43 -0.83 6.05 4.85
N THR A 44 -1.56 6.94 4.21
CA THR A 44 -2.82 6.61 3.54
C THR A 44 -2.88 7.16 2.13
N PHE A 45 -3.57 6.46 1.23
CA PHE A 45 -4.03 7.03 -0.05
C PHE A 45 -5.48 6.66 -0.32
N GLN A 46 -6.11 7.33 -1.28
CA GLN A 46 -7.49 7.03 -1.69
C GLN A 46 -7.55 5.62 -2.29
N GLY A 47 -8.37 4.76 -1.71
CA GLY A 47 -8.62 3.43 -2.25
C GLY A 47 -9.27 3.50 -3.62
N GLY A 48 -9.10 2.45 -4.42
CA GLY A 48 -9.74 2.40 -5.74
C GLY A 48 -11.27 2.53 -5.64
N PRO A 49 -11.95 2.99 -6.72
CA PRO A 49 -13.38 3.33 -6.71
C PRO A 49 -14.32 2.15 -6.37
N ARG A 50 -13.82 0.91 -6.34
CA ARG A 50 -14.56 -0.30 -5.97
C ARG A 50 -14.36 -0.73 -4.52
N ALA A 51 -13.68 0.05 -3.69
CA ALA A 51 -13.45 -0.29 -2.29
C ALA A 51 -14.75 -0.13 -1.48
N LEU A 52 -15.51 -1.23 -1.34
CA LEU A 52 -16.83 -1.24 -0.68
C LEU A 52 -16.78 -0.98 0.84
N ARG A 53 -15.62 -1.19 1.48
CA ARG A 53 -15.49 -1.19 2.95
C ARG A 53 -14.65 -0.04 3.52
N SER A 54 -13.81 0.60 2.72
CA SER A 54 -12.99 1.73 3.13
C SER A 54 -12.66 2.58 1.92
N LYS A 55 -12.77 3.91 2.05
CA LYS A 55 -12.35 4.86 1.02
C LYS A 55 -10.84 5.07 1.00
N VAL A 56 -10.13 4.57 2.01
CA VAL A 56 -8.68 4.77 2.16
C VAL A 56 -7.96 3.44 2.32
N THR A 57 -6.73 3.40 1.82
CA THR A 57 -5.80 2.29 1.97
C THR A 57 -4.67 2.71 2.90
N PHE A 58 -4.31 1.85 3.84
CA PHE A 58 -3.20 2.06 4.77
C PHE A 58 -1.92 1.47 4.22
N VAL A 59 -0.80 2.14 4.50
CA VAL A 59 0.55 1.73 4.11
C VAL A 59 1.46 1.92 5.32
N ASP A 60 2.16 0.86 5.71
CA ASP A 60 3.10 0.92 6.83
C ASP A 60 4.26 1.87 6.52
N ALA A 61 4.78 2.54 7.55
CA ALA A 61 5.87 3.51 7.38
C ALA A 61 7.13 2.89 6.75
N ASP A 62 7.43 1.64 7.09
CA ASP A 62 8.58 0.89 6.57
C ASP A 62 8.47 0.56 5.06
N GLN A 63 7.28 0.71 4.48
CA GLN A 63 7.03 0.47 3.06
C GLN A 63 7.08 1.77 2.23
N VAL A 64 7.49 2.89 2.84
CA VAL A 64 7.57 4.20 2.17
C VAL A 64 8.98 4.77 2.33
N PRO A 65 9.69 5.08 1.24
CA PRO A 65 10.97 5.78 1.32
C PRO A 65 10.85 7.11 2.07
N ALA A 66 11.91 7.51 2.76
CA ALA A 66 11.93 8.80 3.44
C ALA A 66 11.72 9.96 2.45
N PHE A 67 10.87 10.92 2.82
CA PHE A 67 10.62 12.14 2.05
C PHE A 67 10.28 13.30 2.98
N GLU A 68 10.39 14.53 2.48
CA GLU A 68 10.06 15.72 3.24
C GLU A 68 8.57 16.07 3.17
N GLY A 69 8.03 16.60 4.26
CA GLY A 69 6.62 17.03 4.35
C GLY A 69 5.65 15.89 4.68
N ASN A 70 4.35 16.24 4.64
CA ASN A 70 3.27 15.35 5.06
C ASN A 70 2.57 14.64 3.89
N GLU A 71 2.78 15.10 2.66
CA GLU A 71 2.15 14.52 1.48
C GLU A 71 3.15 14.39 0.33
N GLY A 72 3.00 13.33 -0.47
CA GLY A 72 3.85 13.12 -1.63
C GLY A 72 3.24 12.14 -2.63
N TRP A 73 3.58 12.30 -3.90
CA TRP A 73 3.17 11.38 -4.97
C TRP A 73 4.19 10.27 -5.11
N PHE A 74 3.71 9.03 -5.15
CA PHE A 74 4.56 7.84 -5.23
C PHE A 74 4.03 6.85 -6.24
N LEU A 75 4.95 6.18 -6.93
CA LEU A 75 4.63 4.95 -7.64
C LEU A 75 4.47 3.83 -6.61
N MET A 76 3.24 3.37 -6.42
CA MET A 76 2.86 2.31 -5.51
C MET A 76 2.77 0.96 -6.22
N GLU A 77 3.03 -0.10 -5.46
CA GLU A 77 2.98 -1.49 -5.93
C GLU A 77 2.26 -2.38 -4.92
N LEU A 78 1.30 -3.18 -5.40
CA LEU A 78 0.64 -4.20 -4.60
C LEU A 78 1.49 -5.47 -4.61
N VAL A 79 2.12 -5.75 -3.47
CA VAL A 79 2.91 -6.95 -3.22
C VAL A 79 2.00 -8.08 -2.79
N LEU A 80 2.02 -9.18 -3.53
CA LEU A 80 1.27 -10.39 -3.21
C LEU A 80 2.05 -11.24 -2.21
N ALA A 81 1.75 -11.08 -0.93
CA ALA A 81 2.32 -11.87 0.17
C ALA A 81 1.27 -12.69 0.92
N LYS A 82 1.74 -13.60 1.77
CA LYS A 82 0.93 -14.35 2.75
C LYS A 82 1.26 -13.84 4.16
N PRO A 83 0.27 -13.73 5.07
CA PRO A 83 -1.14 -14.06 4.89
C PRO A 83 -1.92 -13.02 4.05
N TRP A 84 -1.41 -11.79 3.94
CA TRP A 84 -2.09 -10.70 3.25
C TRP A 84 -1.17 -9.98 2.25
N SER A 85 -1.76 -9.54 1.14
CA SER A 85 -1.10 -8.64 0.20
C SER A 85 -1.06 -7.22 0.78
N TYR A 86 0.00 -6.47 0.48
CA TYR A 86 0.20 -5.12 1.01
C TYR A 86 0.72 -4.18 -0.07
N TRP A 87 0.55 -2.88 0.14
CA TRP A 87 1.07 -1.85 -0.76
C TRP A 87 2.43 -1.37 -0.29
N ARG A 88 3.33 -1.07 -1.22
CA ARG A 88 4.60 -0.38 -0.94
C ARG A 88 4.85 0.74 -1.95
N ALA A 89 5.52 1.80 -1.52
CA ALA A 89 6.01 2.83 -2.41
C ALA A 89 7.37 2.43 -3.00
N ILE A 90 7.49 2.47 -4.32
CA ILE A 90 8.74 2.15 -5.03
C ILE A 90 9.62 3.40 -5.12
N SER A 91 9.05 4.52 -5.55
CA SER A 91 9.78 5.76 -5.78
C SER A 91 8.84 6.97 -5.74
N PRO A 92 9.36 8.18 -5.47
CA PRO A 92 8.64 9.42 -5.75
C PRO A 92 8.22 9.48 -7.21
N ALA A 93 7.08 10.12 -7.47
CA ALA A 93 6.51 10.28 -8.80
C ALA A 93 6.00 11.72 -9.00
N ALA A 94 5.82 12.12 -10.25
CA ALA A 94 5.03 13.31 -10.57
C ALA A 94 3.54 13.05 -10.30
N PRO A 95 2.75 14.08 -10.00
CA PRO A 95 1.29 13.95 -10.00
C PRO A 95 0.78 13.43 -11.36
N PRO A 96 -0.28 12.62 -11.38
CA PRO A 96 -0.95 12.23 -12.61
C PRO A 96 -1.54 13.48 -13.28
N SER A 97 -1.26 13.62 -14.58
CA SER A 97 -1.79 14.67 -15.46
C SER A 97 -3.28 14.51 -15.73
#